data_AF-A0A7J9Q311-F1
#
_entry.id   AF-A0A7J9Q311-F1
#
_cell.length_a   1.000
_cell.length_b   1.000
_cell.length_c   1.000
_cell.angle_alpha   90.00
_cell.angle_beta   90.00
_cell.angle_gamma   90.00
#
_symmetry.space_group_name_H-M   'P 1'
#
loop_
_entity.id
_entity.type
_entity.pdbx_description
1 polymer ?
#
loop_
_entity_poly.entity_id
_entity_poly.type
_entity_poly.pdbx_seq_one_letter_code
_entity_poly.pdbx_strand_id
1 'polypeptide(L)'
;MKTIRRNKMKSLTELRKKVKDNDAKMVQLLKTRMELTEEIGAEKKKSGTGVKDTGVEKEVMENALALANKNELSPAMVEAVMQAVISESCLQQEAVLGKSTKPRDTENANIADFRYLPPPMEFRTSVPLSKKAAGTVKAGRSAIRKILDGRDMRTIVIAGPCSIHDMTQAEEFAEKMAELKKKVDDKFLLVMRVYVEKSRTGKGWTGFLTDPYLDGTGNAQDGINMTRKFLVKLAELGVPTATEFINTATPRYIGDLISWAAIGACSSGSQTHRDMASGLSMPVGFKNGPDGGIGVALGAVESAGQGHTYLGADDSGTIRAFRTKGNKHCHIVLRGGERPNCSEKGIRSAQNAMKAAGLQPGLIVDCSHGNSGKLARNQVKVFKSVMELKAAGNRHIIGAMLESHLNSGNQPLPEVPDISSLRYGVSVTDECIGWKSTERIILEAYDKMK
;
A
#
# COMPACT_ATOMS: atom_id res chain seq x y z
N MET A 1 21.08 -40.86 -48.31
CA MET A 1 19.79 -40.15 -48.11
C MET A 1 19.12 -40.66 -46.84
N LYS A 2 19.17 -39.91 -45.73
CA LYS A 2 18.21 -40.03 -44.62
C LYS A 2 18.01 -38.64 -44.02
N THR A 3 16.81 -38.13 -44.26
CA THR A 3 16.38 -36.76 -44.04
C THR A 3 16.18 -36.49 -42.55
N ILE A 4 16.98 -35.59 -41.99
CA ILE A 4 16.76 -35.00 -40.67
C ILE A 4 15.55 -34.07 -40.77
N ARG A 5 14.40 -34.47 -40.23
CA ARG A 5 13.21 -33.62 -40.08
C ARG A 5 13.51 -32.52 -39.06
N ARG A 6 13.78 -31.31 -39.55
CA ARG A 6 13.74 -30.06 -38.75
C ARG A 6 12.30 -29.83 -38.28
N ASN A 7 12.05 -30.01 -36.98
CA ASN A 7 10.85 -29.45 -36.33
C ASN A 7 10.94 -27.91 -36.42
N LYS A 8 10.08 -27.28 -37.23
CA LYS A 8 9.93 -25.83 -37.28
C LYS A 8 9.32 -25.39 -35.93
N MET A 9 10.11 -24.75 -35.07
CA MET A 9 9.57 -24.04 -33.91
C MET A 9 8.58 -22.98 -34.42
N LYS A 10 7.33 -23.04 -33.93
CA LYS A 10 6.30 -22.05 -34.23
C LYS A 10 6.80 -20.67 -33.78
N SER A 11 6.59 -19.65 -34.60
CA SER A 11 6.98 -18.29 -34.22
C SER A 11 6.14 -17.80 -33.03
N LEU A 12 6.71 -16.92 -32.20
CA LEU A 12 6.00 -16.29 -31.08
C LEU A 12 4.69 -15.63 -31.54
N THR A 13 4.70 -15.03 -32.73
CA THR A 13 3.52 -14.39 -33.34
C THR A 13 2.42 -15.40 -33.65
N GLU A 14 2.74 -16.57 -34.21
CA GLU A 14 1.77 -17.62 -34.50
C GLU A 14 1.18 -18.22 -33.22
N LEU A 15 2.00 -18.40 -32.17
CA LEU A 15 1.52 -18.87 -30.87
C LEU A 15 0.56 -17.86 -30.23
N ARG A 16 0.90 -16.57 -30.24
CA ARG A 16 0.00 -15.51 -29.74
C ARG A 16 -1.30 -15.42 -30.52
N LYS A 17 -1.27 -15.64 -31.84
CA LYS A 17 -2.49 -15.70 -32.66
C LYS A 17 -3.40 -16.85 -32.21
N LYS A 18 -2.84 -18.05 -31.99
CA LYS A 18 -3.63 -19.20 -31.52
C LYS A 18 -4.24 -18.99 -30.13
N VAL A 19 -3.55 -18.27 -29.25
CA VAL A 19 -4.13 -17.86 -27.95
C VAL A 19 -5.34 -16.97 -28.18
N LYS A 20 -5.20 -15.89 -28.97
CA LYS A 20 -6.34 -15.01 -29.31
C LYS A 20 -7.52 -15.76 -29.94
N ASP A 21 -7.24 -16.71 -30.83
CA ASP A 21 -8.28 -17.55 -31.46
C ASP A 21 -9.00 -18.44 -30.43
N ASN A 22 -8.29 -18.93 -29.40
CA ASN A 22 -8.90 -19.68 -28.30
C ASN A 22 -9.68 -18.77 -27.35
N ASP A 23 -9.17 -17.57 -27.04
CA ASP A 23 -9.87 -16.59 -26.22
C ASP A 23 -11.22 -16.22 -26.86
N ALA A 24 -11.23 -16.01 -28.19
CA ALA A 24 -12.46 -15.77 -28.94
C ALA A 24 -13.46 -16.93 -28.83
N LYS A 25 -12.98 -18.18 -28.86
CA LYS A 25 -13.83 -19.37 -28.65
C LYS A 25 -14.36 -19.45 -27.23
N MET A 26 -13.55 -19.10 -26.22
CA MET A 26 -14.01 -19.05 -24.84
C MET A 26 -15.16 -18.05 -24.68
N VAL A 27 -15.04 -16.85 -25.25
CA VAL A 27 -16.11 -15.85 -25.24
C VAL A 27 -17.37 -16.38 -25.94
N GLN A 28 -17.22 -17.06 -27.08
CA GLN A 28 -18.36 -17.64 -27.79
C GLN A 28 -19.05 -18.76 -26.98
N LEU A 29 -18.28 -19.60 -26.29
CA LEU A 29 -18.81 -20.63 -25.39
C LEU A 29 -19.55 -20.02 -24.21
N LEU A 30 -19.02 -18.94 -23.62
CA LEU A 30 -19.69 -18.20 -22.56
C LEU A 30 -21.02 -17.62 -23.05
N LYS A 31 -21.04 -16.99 -24.23
CA LYS A 31 -22.27 -16.49 -24.85
C LYS A 31 -23.31 -17.60 -24.99
N THR A 32 -22.95 -18.73 -25.62
CA THR A 32 -23.89 -19.87 -25.78
C THR A 32 -24.38 -20.41 -24.44
N ARG A 33 -23.50 -20.45 -23.43
CA ARG A 33 -23.89 -20.87 -22.08
C ARG A 33 -24.86 -19.89 -21.42
N MET A 34 -24.71 -18.58 -21.66
CA MET A 34 -25.62 -17.54 -21.16
C MET A 34 -26.99 -17.62 -21.85
N GLU A 35 -27.03 -17.82 -23.17
CA GLU A 35 -28.28 -18.04 -23.92
C GLU A 35 -29.08 -19.23 -23.35
N LEU A 36 -28.42 -20.37 -23.11
CA LEU A 36 -29.04 -21.54 -22.45
C LEU A 36 -29.51 -21.23 -21.02
N THR A 37 -28.82 -20.32 -20.34
CA THR A 37 -29.17 -19.91 -18.98
C THR A 37 -30.45 -19.07 -18.97
N GLU A 38 -30.64 -18.20 -19.96
CA GLU A 38 -31.90 -17.46 -20.14
C GLU A 38 -33.07 -18.41 -20.43
N GLU A 39 -32.86 -19.42 -21.27
CA GLU A 39 -33.86 -20.48 -21.53
C GLU A 39 -34.23 -21.24 -20.25
N ILE A 40 -33.25 -21.64 -19.44
CA ILE A 40 -33.48 -22.25 -18.12
C ILE A 40 -34.29 -21.31 -17.22
N GLY A 41 -33.98 -20.01 -17.23
CA GLY A 41 -34.74 -19.00 -16.50
C GLY A 41 -36.19 -18.92 -16.94
N ALA A 42 -36.44 -18.98 -18.25
CA ALA A 42 -37.78 -18.96 -18.82
C ALA A 42 -38.59 -20.21 -18.42
N GLU A 43 -37.97 -21.39 -18.41
CA GLU A 43 -38.61 -22.63 -17.95
C GLU A 43 -38.88 -22.61 -16.44
N LYS A 44 -37.92 -22.17 -15.63
CA LYS A 44 -38.09 -22.00 -14.18
C LYS A 44 -39.21 -21.02 -13.83
N LYS A 45 -39.37 -19.96 -14.63
CA LYS A 45 -40.49 -19.01 -14.49
C LYS A 45 -41.85 -19.67 -14.72
N LYS A 46 -41.94 -20.58 -15.70
CA LYS A 46 -43.16 -21.35 -15.98
C LYS A 46 -43.46 -22.37 -14.88
N SER A 47 -42.43 -23.03 -14.35
CA SER A 47 -42.57 -24.07 -13.31
C SER A 47 -42.66 -23.53 -11.88
N GLY A 48 -42.43 -22.23 -11.67
CA GLY A 48 -42.40 -21.61 -10.33
C GLY A 48 -41.17 -22.00 -9.50
N THR A 49 -40.12 -22.54 -10.13
CA THR A 49 -38.89 -22.99 -9.45
C THR A 49 -37.92 -21.83 -9.20
N GLY A 50 -37.25 -21.83 -8.04
CA GLY A 50 -36.25 -20.83 -7.71
C GLY A 50 -35.00 -20.89 -8.59
N VAL A 51 -34.25 -19.78 -8.67
CA VAL A 51 -33.02 -19.70 -9.48
C VAL A 51 -31.89 -20.54 -8.89
N LYS A 52 -31.67 -20.45 -7.58
CA LYS A 52 -30.55 -21.10 -6.89
C LYS A 52 -30.82 -22.60 -6.70
N ASP A 53 -29.90 -23.43 -7.18
CA ASP A 53 -29.92 -24.89 -7.01
C ASP A 53 -28.53 -25.34 -6.57
N THR A 54 -28.39 -25.53 -5.26
CA THR A 54 -27.09 -25.85 -4.65
C THR A 54 -26.58 -27.24 -5.02
N GLY A 55 -27.45 -28.16 -5.44
CA GLY A 55 -27.06 -29.48 -5.93
C GLY A 55 -26.39 -29.38 -7.29
N VAL A 56 -27.04 -28.68 -8.21
CA VAL A 56 -26.53 -28.46 -9.58
C VAL A 56 -25.25 -27.61 -9.57
N GLU A 57 -25.21 -26.53 -8.77
CA GLU A 57 -24.02 -25.68 -8.66
C GLU A 57 -22.80 -26.46 -8.14
N LYS A 58 -23.01 -27.33 -7.15
CA LYS A 58 -21.97 -28.21 -6.60
C LYS A 58 -21.49 -29.22 -7.65
N GLU A 59 -22.42 -29.85 -8.37
CA GLU A 59 -22.09 -30.81 -9.43
C GLU A 59 -21.27 -30.15 -10.56
N VAL A 60 -21.67 -28.96 -11.01
CA VAL A 60 -20.92 -28.19 -12.02
C VAL A 60 -19.50 -27.90 -11.55
N MET A 61 -19.34 -27.51 -10.28
CA MET A 61 -18.02 -27.21 -9.73
C MET A 61 -17.16 -28.46 -9.58
N GLU A 62 -17.71 -29.57 -9.07
CA GLU A 62 -17.01 -30.85 -8.94
C GLU A 62 -16.54 -31.38 -10.30
N ASN A 63 -17.41 -31.31 -11.31
CA ASN A 63 -17.08 -31.69 -12.68
C ASN A 63 -15.97 -30.81 -13.28
N ALA A 64 -16.04 -29.49 -13.06
CA ALA A 64 -15.03 -28.57 -13.55
C ALA A 64 -13.66 -28.79 -12.89
N LEU A 65 -13.62 -29.06 -11.58
CA LEU A 65 -12.39 -29.35 -10.85
C LEU A 65 -11.78 -30.71 -11.26
N ALA A 66 -12.60 -31.72 -11.50
CA ALA A 66 -12.14 -33.00 -12.04
C ALA A 66 -11.51 -32.82 -13.44
N LEU A 67 -12.13 -32.01 -14.30
CA LEU A 67 -11.58 -31.65 -15.61
C LEU A 67 -10.30 -30.81 -15.49
N ALA A 68 -10.22 -29.88 -14.54
CA ALA A 68 -9.02 -29.10 -14.29
C ALA A 68 -7.83 -30.01 -13.98
N ASN A 69 -8.00 -30.95 -13.05
CA ASN A 69 -6.98 -31.93 -12.68
C ASN A 69 -6.57 -32.81 -13.86
N LYS A 70 -7.55 -33.32 -14.63
CA LYS A 70 -7.28 -34.17 -15.81
C LYS A 70 -6.49 -33.45 -16.90
N ASN A 71 -6.64 -32.13 -17.02
CA ASN A 71 -5.98 -31.32 -18.05
C ASN A 71 -4.77 -30.53 -17.51
N GLU A 72 -4.29 -30.86 -16.30
CA GLU A 72 -3.15 -30.18 -15.65
C GLU A 72 -3.33 -28.66 -15.50
N LEU A 73 -4.57 -28.20 -15.36
CA LEU A 73 -4.91 -26.81 -15.08
C LEU A 73 -4.94 -26.57 -13.57
N SER A 74 -4.62 -25.34 -13.15
CA SER A 74 -4.73 -24.95 -11.74
C SER A 74 -6.18 -25.08 -11.25
N PRO A 75 -6.48 -25.92 -10.25
CA PRO A 75 -7.85 -26.07 -9.75
C PRO A 75 -8.42 -24.75 -9.24
N ALA A 76 -7.60 -23.94 -8.57
CA ALA A 76 -7.99 -22.63 -8.07
C ALA A 76 -8.35 -21.63 -9.18
N MET A 77 -7.65 -21.68 -10.33
CA MET A 77 -7.98 -20.84 -11.49
C MET A 77 -9.34 -21.24 -12.08
N VAL A 78 -9.55 -22.54 -12.31
CA VAL A 78 -10.81 -23.05 -12.87
C VAL A 78 -11.98 -22.79 -11.93
N GLU A 79 -11.79 -22.98 -10.63
CA GLU A 79 -12.77 -22.65 -9.60
C GLU A 79 -13.23 -21.19 -9.72
N ALA A 80 -12.28 -20.23 -9.79
CA ALA A 80 -12.60 -18.81 -9.89
C ALA A 80 -13.37 -18.46 -11.18
N VAL A 81 -12.96 -19.02 -12.32
CA VAL A 81 -13.67 -18.83 -13.60
C VAL A 81 -15.09 -19.38 -13.51
N MET A 82 -15.24 -20.61 -13.01
CA MET A 82 -16.56 -21.25 -12.92
C MET A 82 -17.47 -20.56 -11.91
N GLN A 83 -16.94 -20.05 -10.80
CA GLN A 83 -17.69 -19.24 -9.84
C GLN A 83 -18.24 -17.96 -10.49
N ALA A 84 -17.41 -17.24 -11.26
CA ALA A 84 -17.84 -16.05 -11.98
C ALA A 84 -18.95 -16.39 -13.01
N VAL A 85 -18.76 -17.46 -13.77
CA VAL A 85 -19.73 -17.92 -14.78
C VAL A 85 -21.05 -18.35 -14.13
N ILE A 86 -21.02 -19.10 -13.03
CA ILE A 86 -22.22 -19.50 -12.27
C ILE A 86 -22.93 -18.26 -11.70
N SER A 87 -22.19 -17.32 -11.13
CA SER A 87 -22.75 -16.07 -10.59
C SER A 87 -23.49 -15.27 -11.65
N GLU A 88 -22.87 -15.06 -12.83
CA GLU A 88 -23.51 -14.40 -13.97
C GLU A 88 -24.77 -15.15 -14.42
N SER A 89 -24.73 -16.49 -14.37
CA SER A 89 -25.88 -17.31 -14.75
C SER A 89 -27.09 -17.10 -13.85
N CYS A 90 -26.84 -17.00 -12.55
CA CYS A 90 -27.89 -16.74 -11.57
C CYS A 90 -28.50 -15.36 -11.79
N LEU A 91 -27.67 -14.33 -12.02
CA LEU A 91 -28.12 -12.98 -12.29
C LEU A 91 -29.02 -12.89 -13.53
N GLN A 92 -28.65 -13.57 -14.62
CA GLN A 92 -29.48 -13.60 -15.84
C GLN A 92 -30.81 -14.32 -15.64
N GLN A 93 -30.82 -15.47 -14.95
CA GLN A 93 -32.06 -16.16 -14.59
C GLN A 93 -32.95 -15.28 -13.71
N GLU A 94 -32.39 -14.59 -12.71
CA GLU A 94 -33.13 -13.67 -11.86
C GLU A 94 -33.80 -12.56 -12.69
N ALA A 95 -33.09 -12.00 -13.68
CA ALA A 95 -33.62 -11.02 -14.63
C ALA A 95 -34.84 -11.57 -15.40
N VAL A 96 -34.75 -12.78 -15.95
CA VAL A 96 -35.83 -13.44 -16.72
C VAL A 96 -37.06 -13.70 -15.85
N LEU A 97 -36.86 -14.10 -14.60
CA LEU A 97 -37.93 -14.33 -13.62
C LEU A 97 -38.65 -13.04 -13.20
N GLY A 98 -38.22 -11.86 -13.67
CA GLY A 98 -38.81 -10.57 -13.29
C GLY A 98 -38.45 -10.16 -11.86
N LYS A 99 -37.48 -10.85 -11.24
CA LYS A 99 -36.82 -10.34 -10.04
C LYS A 99 -35.90 -9.24 -10.54
N SER A 100 -36.17 -8.01 -10.12
CA SER A 100 -35.37 -6.84 -10.48
C SER A 100 -33.86 -7.14 -10.40
N THR A 101 -33.13 -6.89 -11.48
CA THR A 101 -31.65 -6.86 -11.50
C THR A 101 -31.08 -5.60 -10.85
N LYS A 102 -31.94 -4.66 -10.42
CA LYS A 102 -31.52 -3.72 -9.39
C LYS A 102 -31.00 -4.56 -8.22
N PRO A 103 -29.93 -4.11 -7.55
CA PRO A 103 -29.55 -4.71 -6.27
C PRO A 103 -30.81 -4.97 -5.46
N ARG A 104 -30.91 -6.14 -4.82
CA ARG A 104 -31.99 -6.37 -3.86
C ARG A 104 -32.05 -5.13 -2.96
N ASP A 105 -33.23 -4.70 -2.51
CA ASP A 105 -33.40 -3.50 -1.66
C ASP A 105 -32.58 -3.56 -0.33
N THR A 106 -31.86 -4.67 -0.12
CA THR A 106 -30.94 -4.93 0.98
C THR A 106 -29.44 -4.80 0.61
N GLU A 107 -29.06 -4.64 -0.67
CA GLU A 107 -27.67 -4.69 -1.15
C GLU A 107 -27.34 -3.48 -2.04
N ASN A 108 -26.09 -3.01 -2.02
CA ASN A 108 -25.54 -1.95 -2.89
C ASN A 108 -26.32 -0.62 -2.98
N ALA A 109 -27.27 -0.36 -2.07
CA ALA A 109 -28.07 0.87 -2.06
C ALA A 109 -27.23 2.16 -2.02
N ASN A 110 -26.00 2.08 -1.51
CA ASN A 110 -25.06 3.20 -1.41
C ASN A 110 -23.82 3.06 -2.33
N ILE A 111 -23.86 2.16 -3.33
CA ILE A 111 -22.79 2.04 -4.34
C ILE A 111 -23.23 2.79 -5.60
N ALA A 112 -22.49 3.84 -5.96
CA ALA A 112 -22.79 4.65 -7.14
C ALA A 112 -22.31 4.00 -8.45
N ASP A 113 -21.16 3.32 -8.43
CA ASP A 113 -20.53 2.64 -9.56
C ASP A 113 -19.55 1.56 -9.02
N PHE A 114 -19.27 0.54 -9.82
CA PHE A 114 -18.19 -0.43 -9.55
C PHE A 114 -17.35 -0.62 -10.82
N ARG A 115 -16.04 -0.44 -10.69
CA ARG A 115 -15.10 -0.61 -11.79
C ARG A 115 -14.17 -1.76 -11.51
N TYR A 116 -13.87 -2.53 -12.55
CA TYR A 116 -12.86 -3.57 -12.47
C TYR A 116 -11.49 -2.94 -12.16
N LEU A 117 -10.79 -3.52 -11.19
CA LEU A 117 -9.39 -3.21 -10.90
C LEU A 117 -8.57 -4.47 -11.18
N PRO A 118 -7.54 -4.41 -12.06
CA PRO A 118 -6.72 -5.58 -12.35
C PRO A 118 -6.07 -6.16 -11.09
N PRO A 119 -5.82 -7.47 -11.03
CA PRO A 119 -5.22 -8.10 -9.86
C PRO A 119 -3.77 -7.63 -9.64
N PRO A 120 -3.25 -7.70 -8.40
CA PRO A 120 -1.90 -7.23 -8.07
C PRO A 120 -0.78 -7.83 -8.95
N MET A 121 -0.90 -9.10 -9.35
CA MET A 121 0.10 -9.77 -10.19
C MET A 121 0.27 -9.10 -11.56
N GLU A 122 -0.79 -8.55 -12.14
CA GLU A 122 -0.71 -7.85 -13.43
C GLU A 122 0.11 -6.58 -13.32
N PHE A 123 -0.11 -5.79 -12.27
CA PHE A 123 0.69 -4.58 -11.99
C PHE A 123 2.16 -4.90 -11.70
N ARG A 124 2.44 -6.03 -11.04
CA ARG A 124 3.82 -6.47 -10.81
C ARG A 124 4.50 -6.98 -12.08
N THR A 125 3.72 -7.53 -13.00
CA THR A 125 4.23 -8.01 -14.29
C THR A 125 4.47 -6.84 -15.26
N SER A 126 3.57 -5.86 -15.28
CA SER A 126 3.70 -4.67 -16.13
C SER A 126 4.80 -3.72 -15.65
N VAL A 127 5.01 -3.63 -14.33
CA VAL A 127 6.07 -2.85 -13.71
C VAL A 127 6.88 -3.76 -12.77
N PRO A 128 7.81 -4.56 -13.33
CA PRO A 128 8.61 -5.50 -12.56
C PRO A 128 9.69 -4.79 -11.73
N LEU A 129 10.06 -5.39 -10.60
CA LEU A 129 11.24 -4.96 -9.84
C LEU A 129 12.49 -5.29 -10.64
N SER A 130 13.29 -4.27 -10.95
CA SER A 130 14.64 -4.51 -11.42
C SER A 130 15.50 -5.14 -10.32
N LYS A 131 16.60 -5.80 -10.71
CA LYS A 131 17.53 -6.39 -9.74
C LYS A 131 18.09 -5.35 -8.78
N LYS A 132 18.34 -4.12 -9.27
CA LYS A 132 18.83 -3.00 -8.46
C LYS A 132 17.76 -2.54 -7.46
N ALA A 133 16.53 -2.34 -7.92
CA ALA A 133 15.41 -1.97 -7.05
C ALA A 133 15.19 -3.02 -5.94
N ALA A 134 15.14 -4.30 -6.28
CA ALA A 134 15.00 -5.39 -5.32
C ALA A 134 16.15 -5.42 -4.30
N GLY A 135 17.38 -5.17 -4.75
CA GLY A 135 18.56 -5.01 -3.90
C GLY A 135 18.40 -3.88 -2.88
N THR A 136 17.99 -2.69 -3.33
CA THR A 136 17.75 -1.52 -2.48
C THR A 136 16.66 -1.78 -1.44
N VAL A 137 15.53 -2.36 -1.84
CA VAL A 137 14.43 -2.65 -0.91
C VAL A 137 14.86 -3.65 0.15
N LYS A 138 15.54 -4.74 -0.25
CA LYS A 138 16.04 -5.77 0.67
C LYS A 138 17.09 -5.19 1.64
N ALA A 139 18.03 -4.40 1.14
CA ALA A 139 19.05 -3.74 1.95
C ALA A 139 18.42 -2.74 2.93
N GLY A 140 17.48 -1.92 2.47
CA GLY A 140 16.74 -0.97 3.31
C GLY A 140 15.98 -1.67 4.43
N ARG A 141 15.20 -2.72 4.13
CA ARG A 141 14.52 -3.53 5.16
C ARG A 141 15.49 -4.11 6.16
N SER A 142 16.62 -4.67 5.69
CA SER A 142 17.63 -5.23 6.57
C SER A 142 18.29 -4.18 7.47
N ALA A 143 18.60 -3.00 6.93
CA ALA A 143 19.22 -1.91 7.70
C ALA A 143 18.28 -1.41 8.79
N ILE A 144 17.00 -1.17 8.46
CA ILE A 144 16.00 -0.74 9.44
C ILE A 144 15.82 -1.76 10.56
N ARG A 145 15.78 -3.06 10.24
CA ARG A 145 15.73 -4.13 11.27
C ARG A 145 16.96 -4.10 12.17
N LYS A 146 18.17 -3.96 11.60
CA LYS A 146 19.40 -3.86 12.41
C LYS A 146 19.38 -2.62 13.32
N ILE A 147 18.85 -1.49 12.87
CA ILE A 147 18.70 -0.29 13.70
C ILE A 147 17.72 -0.53 14.84
N LEU A 148 16.56 -1.16 14.55
CA LEU A 148 15.58 -1.55 15.56
C LEU A 148 16.16 -2.50 16.61
N ASP A 149 17.02 -3.43 16.19
CA ASP A 149 17.71 -4.39 17.06
C ASP A 149 18.94 -3.79 17.78
N GLY A 150 19.30 -2.53 17.52
CA GLY A 150 20.50 -1.91 18.08
C GLY A 150 21.84 -2.44 17.51
N ARG A 151 21.79 -3.15 16.38
CA ARG A 151 22.96 -3.71 15.67
C ARG A 151 23.53 -2.78 14.59
N ASP A 152 22.82 -1.71 14.28
CA ASP A 152 23.26 -0.62 13.40
C ASP A 152 22.96 0.69 14.15
N MET A 153 23.99 1.52 14.34
CA MET A 153 23.90 2.73 15.16
C MET A 153 23.39 3.95 14.39
N ARG A 154 23.17 3.82 13.08
CA ARG A 154 22.62 4.89 12.26
C ARG A 154 21.24 5.30 12.73
N THR A 155 20.88 6.55 12.42
CA THR A 155 19.55 7.08 12.70
C THR A 155 18.72 7.05 11.43
N ILE A 156 17.50 6.53 11.51
CA ILE A 156 16.56 6.56 10.38
C ILE A 156 16.05 7.99 10.23
N VAL A 157 16.15 8.56 9.03
CA VAL A 157 15.51 9.84 8.71
C VAL A 157 14.53 9.61 7.58
N ILE A 158 13.24 9.64 7.92
CA ILE A 158 12.14 9.52 6.95
C ILE A 158 11.78 10.93 6.49
N ALA A 159 12.09 11.29 5.25
CA ALA A 159 11.83 12.64 4.74
C ALA A 159 11.19 12.60 3.35
N GLY A 160 10.23 13.48 3.13
CA GLY A 160 9.55 13.63 1.84
C GLY A 160 8.17 14.28 1.99
N PRO A 161 7.45 14.46 0.87
CA PRO A 161 6.19 15.21 0.87
C PRO A 161 5.17 14.67 1.85
N CYS A 162 4.30 15.55 2.39
CA CYS A 162 3.16 15.10 3.19
C CYS A 162 2.33 14.05 2.42
N SER A 163 2.05 14.34 1.15
CA SER A 163 1.46 13.43 0.17
C SER A 163 2.02 13.72 -1.23
N ILE A 164 2.27 12.68 -2.02
CA ILE A 164 2.65 12.81 -3.43
C ILE A 164 1.41 13.13 -4.25
N HIS A 165 1.42 14.22 -5.01
CA HIS A 165 0.35 14.60 -5.96
C HIS A 165 0.87 14.76 -7.40
N ASP A 166 2.18 14.83 -7.59
CA ASP A 166 2.84 14.98 -8.88
C ASP A 166 4.11 14.11 -8.88
N MET A 167 4.19 13.19 -9.85
CA MET A 167 5.30 12.25 -9.94
C MET A 167 6.59 12.90 -10.42
N THR A 168 6.53 13.93 -11.25
CA THR A 168 7.72 14.67 -11.72
C THR A 168 8.40 15.36 -10.54
N GLN A 169 7.60 16.02 -9.68
CA GLN A 169 8.10 16.65 -8.47
C GLN A 169 8.66 15.63 -7.47
N ALA A 170 8.02 14.46 -7.37
CA ALA A 170 8.49 13.36 -6.53
C ALA A 170 9.83 12.80 -7.02
N GLU A 171 10.02 12.68 -8.34
CA GLU A 171 11.27 12.24 -8.95
C GLU A 171 12.41 13.23 -8.71
N GLU A 172 12.18 14.53 -8.86
CA GLU A 172 13.21 15.54 -8.53
C GLU A 172 13.59 15.46 -7.04
N PHE A 173 12.61 15.31 -6.15
CA PHE A 173 12.89 15.14 -4.71
C PHE A 173 13.69 13.86 -4.43
N ALA A 174 13.39 12.76 -5.14
CA ALA A 174 14.10 11.50 -5.02
C ALA A 174 15.57 11.61 -5.45
N GLU A 175 15.85 12.32 -6.54
CA GLU A 175 17.21 12.59 -7.00
C GLU A 175 18.01 13.40 -5.97
N LYS A 176 17.39 14.46 -5.43
CA LYS A 176 18.00 15.26 -4.35
C LYS A 176 18.27 14.42 -3.09
N MET A 177 17.34 13.54 -2.69
CA MET A 177 17.53 12.60 -1.59
C MET A 177 18.67 11.62 -1.85
N ALA A 178 18.82 11.12 -3.09
CA ALA A 178 19.90 10.22 -3.46
C ALA A 178 21.27 10.91 -3.37
N GLU A 179 21.37 12.18 -3.77
CA GLU A 179 22.61 12.97 -3.60
C GLU A 179 22.92 13.25 -2.14
N LEU A 180 21.92 13.61 -1.33
CA LEU A 180 22.12 13.83 0.12
C LEU A 180 22.56 12.55 0.81
N LYS A 181 21.96 11.40 0.45
CA LYS A 181 22.32 10.09 1.00
C LYS A 181 23.81 9.81 0.87
N LYS A 182 24.44 10.11 -0.28
CA LYS A 182 25.89 9.90 -0.48
C LYS A 182 26.75 10.63 0.56
N LYS A 183 26.26 11.74 1.12
CA LYS A 183 26.99 12.59 2.08
C LYS A 183 26.87 12.12 3.53
N VAL A 184 25.85 11.33 3.87
CA VAL A 184 25.47 11.07 5.28
C VAL A 184 25.22 9.60 5.64
N ASP A 185 25.41 8.67 4.70
CA ASP A 185 24.93 7.27 4.82
C ASP A 185 25.58 6.45 5.95
N ASP A 186 26.73 6.89 6.45
CA ASP A 186 27.47 6.28 7.56
C ASP A 186 26.82 6.56 8.93
N LYS A 187 26.07 7.67 9.07
CA LYS A 187 25.35 8.04 10.32
C LYS A 187 23.83 8.09 10.17
N PHE A 188 23.33 8.34 8.97
CA PHE A 188 21.90 8.47 8.67
C PHE A 188 21.46 7.48 7.60
N LEU A 189 20.47 6.66 7.93
CA LEU A 189 19.72 5.91 6.94
C LEU A 189 18.57 6.77 6.42
N LEU A 190 18.80 7.44 5.28
CA LEU A 190 17.73 8.19 4.62
C LEU A 190 16.71 7.25 3.99
N VAL A 191 15.44 7.50 4.25
CA VAL A 191 14.31 6.78 3.68
C VAL A 191 13.33 7.81 3.12
N MET A 192 13.01 7.73 1.83
CA MET A 192 12.09 8.70 1.24
C MET A 192 10.66 8.40 1.67
N ARG A 193 9.96 9.42 2.16
CA ARG A 193 8.52 9.38 2.42
C ARG A 193 7.75 9.51 1.11
N VAL A 194 7.02 8.46 0.74
CA VAL A 194 6.20 8.36 -0.48
C VAL A 194 4.78 7.98 -0.07
N TYR A 195 4.04 8.96 0.47
CA TYR A 195 2.65 8.75 0.90
C TYR A 195 1.74 9.09 -0.26
N VAL A 196 1.11 8.06 -0.83
CA VAL A 196 0.24 8.17 -2.03
C VAL A 196 -1.25 8.17 -1.71
N GLU A 197 -1.59 8.03 -0.43
CA GLU A 197 -2.95 8.12 0.10
C GLU A 197 -2.94 9.08 1.28
N LYS A 198 -4.08 9.70 1.58
CA LYS A 198 -4.22 10.55 2.76
C LYS A 198 -5.58 10.33 3.41
N SER A 199 -5.57 9.98 4.69
CA SER A 199 -6.81 9.81 5.48
C SER A 199 -7.48 11.16 5.70
N ARG A 200 -8.81 11.21 5.49
CA ARG A 200 -9.67 12.38 5.65
C ARG A 200 -10.87 12.03 6.52
N THR A 201 -11.26 12.94 7.41
CA THR A 201 -12.51 12.88 8.18
C THR A 201 -13.63 13.70 7.54
N GLY A 202 -13.34 14.44 6.47
CA GLY A 202 -14.30 15.28 5.75
C GLY A 202 -13.98 15.34 4.25
N LYS A 203 -14.54 16.33 3.56
CA LYS A 203 -14.28 16.54 2.12
C LYS A 203 -12.79 16.82 1.89
N GLY A 204 -12.25 16.25 0.81
CA GLY A 204 -10.88 16.50 0.37
C GLY A 204 -10.35 15.36 -0.48
N TRP A 205 -9.29 15.64 -1.21
CA TRP A 205 -8.62 14.65 -2.04
C TRP A 205 -8.06 13.49 -1.18
N THR A 206 -8.33 12.27 -1.64
CA THR A 206 -8.03 11.00 -0.96
C THR A 206 -6.63 10.47 -1.26
N GLY A 207 -5.99 11.01 -2.30
CA GLY A 207 -4.60 10.73 -2.63
C GLY A 207 -4.40 10.25 -4.06
N PHE A 208 -3.14 10.24 -4.47
CA PHE A 208 -2.71 9.97 -5.84
C PHE A 208 -2.99 8.54 -6.28
N LEU A 209 -2.92 7.57 -5.36
CA LEU A 209 -3.19 6.18 -5.73
C LEU A 209 -4.63 6.00 -6.21
N THR A 210 -5.59 6.69 -5.60
CA THR A 210 -7.02 6.58 -5.94
C THR A 210 -7.46 7.60 -6.99
N ASP A 211 -6.84 8.77 -7.02
CA ASP A 211 -7.23 9.90 -7.88
C ASP A 211 -5.97 10.64 -8.37
N PRO A 212 -5.22 10.04 -9.32
CA PRO A 212 -3.91 10.55 -9.76
C PRO A 212 -3.99 11.86 -10.55
N TYR A 213 -5.17 12.18 -11.09
CA TYR A 213 -5.40 13.36 -11.93
C TYR A 213 -6.04 14.52 -11.16
N LEU A 214 -6.29 14.39 -9.85
CA LEU A 214 -6.87 15.45 -9.02
C LEU A 214 -8.22 15.97 -9.55
N ASP A 215 -8.95 15.13 -10.30
CA ASP A 215 -10.18 15.50 -11.01
C ASP A 215 -11.42 14.76 -10.49
N GLY A 216 -11.25 13.90 -9.48
CA GLY A 216 -12.31 13.12 -8.87
C GLY A 216 -12.77 11.92 -9.70
N THR A 217 -12.08 11.58 -10.79
CA THR A 217 -12.44 10.43 -11.65
C THR A 217 -12.25 9.09 -10.97
N GLY A 218 -11.41 9.03 -9.92
CA GLY A 218 -11.15 7.83 -9.15
C GLY A 218 -10.38 6.77 -9.94
N ASN A 219 -9.53 7.17 -10.89
CA ASN A 219 -8.79 6.24 -11.75
C ASN A 219 -7.62 5.57 -11.00
N ALA A 220 -7.97 4.64 -10.12
CA ALA A 220 -7.02 3.93 -9.27
C ALA A 220 -6.06 3.01 -10.04
N GLN A 221 -6.47 2.51 -11.20
CA GLN A 221 -5.59 1.68 -12.05
C GLN A 221 -4.36 2.48 -12.50
N ASP A 222 -4.57 3.69 -13.02
CA ASP A 222 -3.45 4.56 -13.43
C ASP A 222 -2.64 5.01 -12.22
N GLY A 223 -3.30 5.36 -11.11
CA GLY A 223 -2.63 5.76 -9.87
C GLY A 223 -1.70 4.69 -9.32
N ILE A 224 -2.12 3.42 -9.31
CA ILE A 224 -1.27 2.28 -8.91
C ILE A 224 -0.10 2.09 -9.88
N ASN A 225 -0.35 2.13 -11.20
CA ASN A 225 0.68 1.92 -12.22
C ASN A 225 1.77 3.00 -12.16
N MET A 226 1.37 4.27 -12.08
CA MET A 226 2.28 5.41 -11.94
C MET A 226 3.07 5.35 -10.63
N THR A 227 2.40 5.03 -9.52
CA THR A 227 3.06 4.84 -8.21
C THR A 227 4.12 3.73 -8.28
N ARG A 228 3.81 2.57 -8.86
CA ARG A 228 4.79 1.48 -9.00
C ARG A 228 6.00 1.89 -9.82
N LYS A 229 5.79 2.57 -10.95
CA LYS A 229 6.89 3.06 -11.81
C LYS A 229 7.82 3.98 -11.04
N PHE A 230 7.26 4.94 -10.32
CA PHE A 230 8.02 5.85 -9.47
C PHE A 230 8.79 5.10 -8.37
N LEU A 231 8.13 4.19 -7.65
CA LEU A 231 8.75 3.39 -6.59
C LEU A 231 9.92 2.52 -7.09
N VAL A 232 9.81 1.95 -8.30
CA VAL A 232 10.92 1.24 -8.95
C VAL A 232 12.08 2.21 -9.23
N LYS A 233 11.81 3.37 -9.85
CA LYS A 233 12.82 4.39 -10.15
C LYS A 233 13.53 4.88 -8.88
N LEU A 234 12.78 5.17 -7.81
CA LEU A 234 13.31 5.56 -6.50
C LEU A 234 14.25 4.49 -5.93
N ALA A 235 13.83 3.22 -5.96
CA ALA A 235 14.65 2.12 -5.50
C ALA A 235 15.90 1.92 -6.39
N GLU A 236 15.81 2.20 -7.69
CA GLU A 236 16.97 2.20 -8.61
C GLU A 236 17.94 3.35 -8.35
N LEU A 237 17.51 4.47 -7.76
CA LEU A 237 18.38 5.50 -7.23
C LEU A 237 19.10 5.08 -5.93
N GLY A 238 18.77 3.91 -5.38
CA GLY A 238 19.40 3.38 -4.17
C GLY A 238 18.80 3.94 -2.88
N VAL A 239 17.65 4.62 -2.96
CA VAL A 239 16.96 5.21 -1.81
C VAL A 239 15.82 4.29 -1.37
N PRO A 240 15.81 3.80 -0.11
CA PRO A 240 14.70 3.05 0.44
C PRO A 240 13.42 3.89 0.57
N THR A 241 12.27 3.23 0.53
CA THR A 241 10.96 3.91 0.57
C THR A 241 10.18 3.64 1.86
N ALA A 242 9.53 4.69 2.38
CA ALA A 242 8.54 4.67 3.44
C ALA A 242 7.17 5.10 2.92
N THR A 243 6.11 4.34 3.22
CA THR A 243 4.71 4.75 2.96
C THR A 243 3.85 4.58 4.20
N GLU A 244 2.63 5.09 4.18
CA GLU A 244 1.55 4.74 5.11
C GLU A 244 0.56 3.83 4.37
N PHE A 245 0.07 2.79 5.05
CA PHE A 245 -1.00 1.95 4.52
C PHE A 245 -2.30 2.30 5.23
N ILE A 246 -3.24 2.84 4.46
CA ILE A 246 -4.55 3.32 4.96
C ILE A 246 -5.64 2.27 4.77
N ASN A 247 -5.40 1.27 3.91
CA ASN A 247 -6.27 0.13 3.69
C ASN A 247 -5.45 -1.16 3.47
N THR A 248 -6.14 -2.29 3.47
CA THR A 248 -5.52 -3.62 3.35
C THR A 248 -5.26 -4.09 1.92
N ALA A 249 -5.78 -3.38 0.91
CA ALA A 249 -5.60 -3.73 -0.49
C ALA A 249 -4.25 -3.21 -1.03
N THR A 250 -3.92 -1.95 -0.75
CA THR A 250 -2.72 -1.25 -1.25
C THR A 250 -1.40 -2.01 -1.03
N PRO A 251 -1.13 -2.65 0.13
CA PRO A 251 0.11 -3.44 0.30
C PRO A 251 0.28 -4.56 -0.72
N ARG A 252 -0.81 -5.11 -1.28
CA ARG A 252 -0.72 -6.12 -2.34
C ARG A 252 -0.20 -5.52 -3.63
N TYR A 253 -0.54 -4.28 -3.93
CA TYR A 253 -0.15 -3.60 -5.17
C TYR A 253 1.24 -3.00 -5.14
N ILE A 254 1.72 -2.51 -3.99
CA ILE A 254 3.01 -1.78 -3.92
C ILE A 254 3.96 -2.28 -2.83
N GLY A 255 3.51 -3.19 -1.96
CA GLY A 255 4.25 -3.58 -0.76
C GLY A 255 5.59 -4.27 -1.03
N ASP A 256 5.81 -4.83 -2.23
CA ASP A 256 7.09 -5.36 -2.70
C ASP A 256 8.18 -4.28 -2.83
N LEU A 257 7.79 -3.01 -3.00
CA LEU A 257 8.69 -1.86 -3.19
C LEU A 257 8.94 -1.03 -1.93
N ILE A 258 8.31 -1.40 -0.81
CA ILE A 258 8.34 -0.61 0.43
C ILE A 258 9.37 -1.16 1.42
N SER A 259 10.23 -0.30 1.97
CA SER A 259 11.23 -0.67 2.97
C SER A 259 10.78 -0.45 4.41
N TRP A 260 9.83 0.45 4.64
CA TRP A 260 9.22 0.76 5.94
C TRP A 260 7.77 1.20 5.76
N ALA A 261 6.88 0.83 6.68
CA ALA A 261 5.48 1.26 6.61
C ALA A 261 5.03 1.95 7.91
N ALA A 262 4.13 2.92 7.78
CA ALA A 262 3.38 3.47 8.90
C ALA A 262 1.96 2.91 8.94
N ILE A 263 1.43 2.75 10.15
CA ILE A 263 -0.01 2.73 10.42
C ILE A 263 -0.35 4.02 11.16
N GLY A 264 -1.34 4.74 10.63
CA GLY A 264 -1.74 6.06 11.09
C GLY A 264 -2.40 6.10 12.45
N ALA A 265 -2.44 7.28 13.07
CA ALA A 265 -3.00 7.48 14.42
C ALA A 265 -4.46 7.01 14.54
N CYS A 266 -5.27 7.25 13.49
CA CYS A 266 -6.67 6.84 13.44
C CYS A 266 -6.86 5.33 13.16
N SER A 267 -5.84 4.66 12.62
CA SER A 267 -5.87 3.24 12.24
C SER A 267 -5.08 2.34 13.20
N SER A 268 -4.24 2.88 14.08
CA SER A 268 -3.52 2.10 15.10
C SER A 268 -4.48 1.34 16.03
N GLY A 269 -5.71 1.84 16.21
CA GLY A 269 -6.78 1.17 16.96
C GLY A 269 -7.50 0.05 16.20
N SER A 270 -7.33 -0.04 14.88
CA SER A 270 -8.08 -0.96 14.03
C SER A 270 -7.48 -2.36 14.04
N GLN A 271 -8.31 -3.37 14.39
CA GLN A 271 -7.91 -4.78 14.36
C GLN A 271 -7.40 -5.20 12.97
N THR A 272 -8.15 -4.86 11.92
CA THR A 272 -7.80 -5.18 10.53
C THR A 272 -6.42 -4.65 10.13
N HIS A 273 -6.04 -3.46 10.59
CA HIS A 273 -4.72 -2.89 10.32
C HIS A 273 -3.61 -3.60 11.10
N ARG A 274 -3.88 -4.02 12.35
CA ARG A 274 -2.93 -4.80 13.18
C ARG A 274 -2.68 -6.18 12.59
N ASP A 275 -3.74 -6.87 12.16
CA ASP A 275 -3.65 -8.18 11.53
C ASP A 275 -2.86 -8.09 10.22
N MET A 276 -3.16 -7.10 9.37
CA MET A 276 -2.37 -6.82 8.17
C MET A 276 -0.89 -6.56 8.51
N ALA A 277 -0.62 -5.66 9.46
CA ALA A 277 0.74 -5.28 9.86
C ALA A 277 1.57 -6.47 10.35
N SER A 278 0.92 -7.45 10.99
CA SER A 278 1.55 -8.70 11.44
C SER A 278 2.07 -9.58 10.30
N GLY A 279 1.54 -9.41 9.09
CA GLY A 279 1.95 -10.13 7.87
C GLY A 279 2.82 -9.31 6.92
N LEU A 280 3.05 -8.02 7.20
CA LEU A 280 3.83 -7.14 6.36
C LEU A 280 5.31 -7.53 6.34
N SER A 281 5.93 -7.48 5.16
CA SER A 281 7.33 -7.90 4.95
C SER A 281 8.37 -6.90 5.43
N MET A 282 7.96 -5.67 5.74
CA MET A 282 8.79 -4.55 6.19
C MET A 282 8.56 -4.25 7.68
N PRO A 283 9.50 -3.57 8.36
CA PRO A 283 9.23 -2.96 9.66
C PRO A 283 8.07 -1.97 9.61
N VAL A 284 7.29 -1.89 10.69
CA VAL A 284 6.06 -1.08 10.76
C VAL A 284 6.08 -0.14 11.97
N GLY A 285 5.87 1.15 11.73
CA GLY A 285 5.69 2.14 12.79
C GLY A 285 4.22 2.42 13.06
N PHE A 286 3.76 2.23 14.30
CA PHE A 286 2.42 2.63 14.74
C PHE A 286 2.47 4.02 15.36
N LYS A 287 1.72 4.96 14.79
CA LYS A 287 1.58 6.31 15.35
C LYS A 287 0.76 6.27 16.64
N ASN A 288 1.16 7.07 17.65
CA ASN A 288 0.35 7.29 18.85
C ASN A 288 -1.03 7.89 18.51
N GLY A 289 -1.97 7.79 19.45
CA GLY A 289 -3.34 8.28 19.28
C GLY A 289 -3.40 9.80 19.03
N PRO A 290 -4.47 10.31 18.40
CA PRO A 290 -4.60 11.74 18.10
C PRO A 290 -4.54 12.66 19.34
N ASP A 291 -4.92 12.14 20.51
CA ASP A 291 -4.86 12.78 21.82
C ASP A 291 -3.41 12.92 22.35
N GLY A 292 -2.46 12.16 21.81
CA GLY A 292 -1.07 12.10 22.26
C GLY A 292 -0.73 10.85 23.05
N GLY A 293 -1.74 10.06 23.44
CA GLY A 293 -1.60 8.83 24.21
C GLY A 293 -0.96 7.72 23.38
N ILE A 294 0.03 7.03 23.97
CA ILE A 294 0.72 5.93 23.28
C ILE A 294 0.05 4.57 23.46
N GLY A 295 -0.95 4.45 24.34
CA GLY A 295 -1.55 3.15 24.70
C GLY A 295 -2.09 2.38 23.50
N VAL A 296 -2.77 3.07 22.56
CA VAL A 296 -3.26 2.47 21.32
C VAL A 296 -2.12 1.93 20.45
N ALA A 297 -1.01 2.67 20.33
CA ALA A 297 0.15 2.23 19.56
C ALA A 297 0.90 1.08 20.25
N LEU A 298 0.98 1.10 21.58
CA LEU A 298 1.61 0.04 22.38
C LEU A 298 0.89 -1.30 22.19
N GLY A 299 -0.45 -1.31 22.35
CA GLY A 299 -1.25 -2.50 22.08
C GLY A 299 -1.21 -2.93 20.61
N ALA A 300 -1.04 -1.99 19.67
CA ALA A 300 -0.88 -2.31 18.25
C ALA A 300 0.46 -3.00 17.94
N VAL A 301 1.57 -2.53 18.54
CA VAL A 301 2.89 -3.17 18.41
C VAL A 301 2.87 -4.59 18.99
N GLU A 302 2.27 -4.76 20.17
CA GLU A 302 2.13 -6.07 20.81
C GLU A 302 1.28 -7.03 19.95
N SER A 303 0.12 -6.57 19.50
CA SER A 303 -0.80 -7.34 18.66
C SER A 303 -0.14 -7.73 17.33
N ALA A 304 0.45 -6.77 16.60
CA ALA A 304 1.10 -7.05 15.32
C ALA A 304 2.33 -7.97 15.46
N GLY A 305 2.94 -8.04 16.65
CA GLY A 305 4.01 -8.97 16.97
C GLY A 305 3.58 -10.45 17.01
N GLN A 306 2.28 -10.75 16.98
CA GLN A 306 1.71 -12.09 17.06
C GLN A 306 1.13 -12.54 15.72
N GLY A 307 0.92 -13.86 15.56
CA GLY A 307 0.28 -14.42 14.36
C GLY A 307 -1.24 -14.24 14.40
N HIS A 308 -1.81 -13.82 13.27
CA HIS A 308 -3.24 -13.57 13.10
C HIS A 308 -3.77 -14.28 11.86
N THR A 309 -5.10 -14.35 11.76
CA THR A 309 -5.80 -14.70 10.52
C THR A 309 -6.63 -13.51 10.06
N TYR A 310 -6.44 -13.05 8.82
CA TYR A 310 -7.27 -11.99 8.23
C TYR A 310 -7.72 -12.34 6.80
N LEU A 311 -8.82 -11.72 6.36
CA LEU A 311 -9.34 -11.86 5.00
C LEU A 311 -8.79 -10.74 4.11
N GLY A 312 -8.32 -11.07 2.92
CA GLY A 312 -7.86 -10.08 1.95
C GLY A 312 -7.73 -10.68 0.55
N ALA A 313 -7.33 -9.87 -0.43
CA ALA A 313 -7.05 -10.36 -1.78
C ALA A 313 -5.62 -10.92 -1.91
N ASP A 314 -5.47 -12.06 -2.57
CA ASP A 314 -4.18 -12.59 -3.01
C ASP A 314 -3.67 -11.90 -4.28
N ASP A 315 -2.55 -12.38 -4.82
CA ASP A 315 -1.94 -11.76 -6.00
C ASP A 315 -2.76 -11.94 -7.28
N SER A 316 -3.66 -12.93 -7.32
CA SER A 316 -4.64 -13.11 -8.40
C SER A 316 -5.92 -12.31 -8.21
N GLY A 317 -6.04 -11.54 -7.11
CA GLY A 317 -7.24 -10.77 -6.81
C GLY A 317 -8.35 -11.58 -6.14
N THR A 318 -8.11 -12.85 -5.82
CA THR A 318 -9.10 -13.71 -5.14
C THR A 318 -9.04 -13.48 -3.64
N ILE A 319 -10.21 -13.42 -2.98
CA ILE A 319 -10.27 -13.30 -1.52
C ILE A 319 -9.79 -14.61 -0.87
N ARG A 320 -8.83 -14.50 0.06
CA ARG A 320 -8.24 -15.60 0.82
C ARG A 320 -8.15 -15.26 2.30
N ALA A 321 -8.10 -16.29 3.14
CA ALA A 321 -7.71 -16.17 4.54
C ALA A 321 -6.18 -16.29 4.67
N PHE A 322 -5.53 -15.23 5.14
CA PHE A 322 -4.08 -15.19 5.36
C PHE A 322 -3.76 -15.47 6.82
N ARG A 323 -2.89 -16.46 7.06
CA ARG A 323 -2.31 -16.71 8.38
C ARG A 323 -0.92 -16.08 8.46
N THR A 324 -0.72 -15.17 9.41
CA THR A 324 0.54 -14.44 9.60
C THR A 324 1.39 -15.08 10.69
N LYS A 325 2.69 -14.77 10.68
CA LYS A 325 3.66 -15.23 11.70
C LYS A 325 3.90 -14.20 12.80
N GLY A 326 3.30 -13.01 12.68
CA GLY A 326 3.66 -11.84 13.48
C GLY A 326 4.87 -11.10 12.95
N ASN A 327 4.89 -9.79 13.16
CA ASN A 327 5.96 -8.89 12.76
C ASN A 327 6.69 -8.37 14.00
N LYS A 328 7.86 -8.94 14.28
CA LYS A 328 8.67 -8.56 15.45
C LYS A 328 9.36 -7.19 15.33
N HIS A 329 9.30 -6.56 14.16
CA HIS A 329 9.95 -5.27 13.88
C HIS A 329 8.95 -4.11 13.85
N CYS A 330 7.91 -4.20 14.67
CA CYS A 330 6.98 -3.12 14.93
C CYS A 330 7.53 -2.18 16.03
N HIS A 331 7.28 -0.88 15.90
CA HIS A 331 7.73 0.15 16.86
C HIS A 331 6.74 1.32 16.92
N ILE A 332 6.94 2.22 17.88
CA ILE A 332 6.09 3.40 18.06
C ILE A 332 6.65 4.60 17.28
N VAL A 333 5.75 5.39 16.70
CA VAL A 333 6.01 6.71 16.13
C VAL A 333 5.34 7.78 17.01
N LEU A 334 6.15 8.62 17.66
CA LEU A 334 5.67 9.74 18.47
C LEU A 334 5.41 10.96 17.59
N ARG A 335 4.15 11.38 17.48
CA ARG A 335 3.69 12.43 16.55
C ARG A 335 2.98 13.61 17.22
N GLY A 336 3.06 13.70 18.54
CA GLY A 336 2.31 14.65 19.36
C GLY A 336 0.84 14.27 19.51
N GLY A 337 0.08 15.18 20.09
CA GLY A 337 -1.37 15.12 20.22
C GLY A 337 -1.92 16.52 20.39
N GLU A 338 -2.77 16.74 21.39
CA GLU A 338 -3.14 18.10 21.84
C GLU A 338 -1.90 18.91 22.28
N ARG A 339 -0.91 18.22 22.83
CA ARG A 339 0.40 18.78 23.18
C ARG A 339 1.51 17.99 22.48
N PRO A 340 2.65 18.63 22.13
CA PRO A 340 3.83 17.92 21.67
C PRO A 340 4.32 16.88 22.68
N ASN A 341 4.69 15.70 22.19
CA ASN A 341 5.29 14.62 22.99
C ASN A 341 6.76 14.34 22.61
N CYS A 342 7.38 15.22 21.84
CA CYS A 342 8.78 15.15 21.41
C CYS A 342 9.81 15.73 22.41
N SER A 343 9.38 16.20 23.58
CA SER A 343 10.31 16.65 24.63
C SER A 343 11.05 15.47 25.25
N GLU A 344 12.19 15.72 25.91
CA GLU A 344 12.94 14.66 26.60
C GLU A 344 12.04 13.89 27.59
N LYS A 345 11.24 14.60 28.38
CA LYS A 345 10.28 14.00 29.31
C LYS A 345 9.25 13.12 28.59
N GLY A 346 8.70 13.60 27.46
CA GLY A 346 7.74 12.85 26.66
C GLY A 346 8.33 11.58 26.07
N ILE A 347 9.52 11.69 25.46
CA ILE A 347 10.26 10.56 24.88
C ILE A 347 10.61 9.53 25.96
N ARG A 348 11.17 9.95 27.10
CA ARG A 348 11.51 9.05 28.21
C ARG A 348 10.27 8.37 28.80
N SER A 349 9.16 9.09 28.93
CA SER A 349 7.90 8.52 29.41
C SER A 349 7.40 7.43 28.46
N ALA A 350 7.43 7.66 27.15
CA ALA A 350 7.05 6.66 26.16
C ALA A 350 7.99 5.44 26.20
N GLN A 351 9.31 5.66 26.25
CA GLN A 351 10.31 4.59 26.34
C GLN A 351 10.13 3.74 27.60
N ASN A 352 9.81 4.35 28.74
CA ASN A 352 9.56 3.64 29.99
C ASN A 352 8.28 2.80 29.92
N ALA A 353 7.21 3.34 29.33
CA ALA A 353 5.97 2.59 29.11
C ALA A 353 6.17 1.39 28.17
N MET A 354 6.95 1.56 27.09
CA MET A 354 7.33 0.45 26.20
C MET A 354 8.09 -0.64 26.96
N LYS A 355 9.07 -0.27 27.79
CA LYS A 355 9.82 -1.22 28.64
C LYS A 355 8.91 -1.94 29.63
N ALA A 356 7.99 -1.22 30.27
CA ALA A 356 7.02 -1.80 31.21
C ALA A 356 6.10 -2.84 30.54
N ALA A 357 5.83 -2.67 29.25
CA ALA A 357 5.10 -3.64 28.42
C ALA A 357 5.99 -4.73 27.79
N GLY A 358 7.27 -4.82 28.16
CA GLY A 358 8.19 -5.83 27.61
C GLY A 358 8.61 -5.58 26.15
N LEU A 359 8.38 -4.37 25.61
CA LEU A 359 8.73 -4.01 24.24
C LEU A 359 10.10 -3.34 24.17
N GLN A 360 10.75 -3.45 23.01
CA GLN A 360 11.96 -2.67 22.72
C GLN A 360 11.63 -1.17 22.71
N PRO A 361 12.32 -0.32 23.49
CA PRO A 361 11.99 1.10 23.65
C PRO A 361 12.39 1.98 22.45
N GLY A 362 12.83 1.39 21.34
CA GLY A 362 13.20 2.12 20.13
C GLY A 362 11.97 2.79 19.50
N LEU A 363 12.01 4.12 19.32
CA LEU A 363 10.93 4.88 18.71
C LEU A 363 11.41 5.89 17.67
N ILE A 364 10.54 6.21 16.72
CA ILE A 364 10.72 7.30 15.76
C ILE A 364 9.95 8.53 16.25
N VAL A 365 10.55 9.71 16.16
CA VAL A 365 9.86 10.97 16.46
C VAL A 365 9.45 11.67 15.16
N ASP A 366 8.15 11.81 14.93
CA ASP A 366 7.61 12.65 13.88
C ASP A 366 7.72 14.13 14.29
N CYS A 367 8.50 14.88 13.52
CA CYS A 367 8.80 16.28 13.77
C CYS A 367 7.69 17.21 13.30
N SER A 368 6.75 16.72 12.47
CA SER A 368 5.60 17.45 11.95
C SER A 368 4.38 17.33 12.88
N HIS A 369 3.17 17.48 12.33
CA HIS A 369 1.90 17.24 13.00
C HIS A 369 1.80 17.87 14.39
N GLY A 370 1.35 17.11 15.41
CA GLY A 370 1.14 17.61 16.76
C GLY A 370 2.43 18.11 17.42
N ASN A 371 3.58 17.52 17.08
CA ASN A 371 4.88 17.95 17.62
C ASN A 371 5.33 19.31 17.08
N SER A 372 4.98 19.64 15.83
CA SER A 372 5.23 20.95 15.25
C SER A 372 4.19 22.02 15.63
N GLY A 373 3.10 21.64 16.29
CA GLY A 373 1.91 22.49 16.42
C GLY A 373 1.24 22.78 15.07
N LYS A 374 1.37 21.85 14.11
CA LYS A 374 0.90 21.96 12.71
C LYS A 374 1.51 23.14 11.94
N LEU A 375 2.76 23.50 12.24
CA LEU A 375 3.50 24.58 11.57
C LEU A 375 4.83 24.04 11.04
N ALA A 376 5.04 24.04 9.73
CA ALA A 376 6.19 23.38 9.11
C ALA A 376 7.52 23.93 9.62
N ARG A 377 7.64 25.24 9.82
CA ARG A 377 8.86 25.88 10.35
C ARG A 377 9.30 25.31 11.70
N ASN A 378 8.36 24.82 12.53
CA ASN A 378 8.67 24.26 13.84
C ASN A 378 9.31 22.87 13.75
N GLN A 379 9.18 22.16 12.62
CA GLN A 379 9.84 20.87 12.40
C GLN A 379 11.36 20.99 12.59
N VAL A 380 11.96 22.12 12.20
CA VAL A 380 13.40 22.39 12.37
C VAL A 380 13.80 22.34 13.85
N LYS A 381 13.02 22.98 14.73
CA LYS A 381 13.30 23.00 16.17
C LYS A 381 13.13 21.60 16.77
N VAL A 382 12.07 20.89 16.39
CA VAL A 382 11.81 19.53 16.87
C VAL A 382 12.93 18.60 16.45
N PHE A 383 13.31 18.61 15.17
CA PHE A 383 14.37 17.75 14.64
C PHE A 383 15.71 18.00 15.36
N LYS A 384 16.12 19.27 15.50
CA LYS A 384 17.35 19.63 16.23
C LYS A 384 17.34 19.11 17.66
N SER A 385 16.24 19.32 18.40
CA SER A 385 16.11 18.84 19.77
C SER A 385 16.18 17.31 19.87
N VAL A 386 15.52 16.59 18.95
CA VAL A 386 15.55 15.12 18.92
C VAL A 386 16.97 14.60 18.62
N MET A 387 17.69 15.23 17.68
CA MET A 387 19.08 14.86 17.36
C MET A 387 20.03 15.19 18.52
N GLU A 388 19.82 16.29 19.24
CA GLU A 388 20.59 16.64 20.45
C GLU A 388 20.39 15.61 21.56
N LEU A 389 19.16 15.17 21.81
CA LEU A 389 18.89 14.10 22.79
C LEU A 389 19.53 12.77 22.41
N LYS A 390 19.57 12.46 21.11
CA LYS A 390 20.28 11.28 20.62
C LYS A 390 21.78 11.41 20.83
N ALA A 391 22.37 12.55 20.45
CA ALA A 391 23.79 12.84 20.63
C ALA A 391 24.20 12.84 22.12
N ALA A 392 23.30 13.25 23.01
CA ALA A 392 23.46 13.17 24.46
C ALA A 392 23.36 11.73 25.04
N GLY A 393 23.15 10.72 24.19
CA GLY A 393 23.23 9.31 24.57
C GLY A 393 21.89 8.56 24.58
N ASN A 394 20.77 9.19 24.22
CA ASN A 394 19.50 8.46 24.08
C ASN A 394 19.49 7.61 22.80
N ARG A 395 20.09 6.40 22.88
CA ARG A 395 20.17 5.43 21.78
C ARG A 395 18.82 4.86 21.34
N HIS A 396 17.77 5.01 22.16
CA HIS A 396 16.43 4.52 21.87
C HIS A 396 15.62 5.50 20.98
N ILE A 397 16.18 6.66 20.64
CA ILE A 397 15.72 7.45 19.49
C ILE A 397 16.33 6.81 18.23
N ILE A 398 15.56 5.94 17.58
CA ILE A 398 16.03 5.20 16.39
C ILE A 398 15.85 5.99 15.10
N GLY A 399 14.99 7.02 15.10
CA GLY A 399 14.77 7.83 13.93
C GLY A 399 13.93 9.07 14.14
N ALA A 400 13.83 9.87 13.08
CA ALA A 400 12.96 11.02 12.98
C ALA A 400 12.21 11.03 11.64
N MET A 401 11.03 11.65 11.61
CA MET A 401 10.23 11.85 10.40
C MET A 401 10.02 13.34 10.13
N LEU A 402 10.16 13.75 8.86
CA LEU A 402 10.04 15.11 8.37
C LEU A 402 9.06 15.15 7.20
N GLU A 403 8.15 16.12 7.20
CA GLU A 403 7.34 16.49 6.04
C GLU A 403 8.05 17.60 5.27
N SER A 404 8.62 17.24 4.13
CA SER A 404 9.48 18.09 3.32
C SER A 404 9.11 17.99 1.84
N HIS A 405 9.13 19.12 1.14
CA HIS A 405 8.94 19.17 -0.30
C HIS A 405 10.08 19.96 -0.95
N LEU A 406 10.08 20.07 -2.28
CA LEU A 406 10.99 20.95 -3.01
C LEU A 406 10.93 22.40 -2.48
N ASN A 407 9.71 22.93 -2.34
CA ASN A 407 9.41 24.26 -1.82
C ASN A 407 8.60 24.18 -0.51
N SER A 408 8.74 25.20 0.35
CA SER A 408 8.05 25.23 1.64
C SER A 408 6.59 25.64 1.53
N GLY A 409 5.79 25.28 2.53
CA GLY A 409 4.40 25.69 2.65
C GLY A 409 3.43 24.59 2.22
N ASN A 410 2.17 24.99 2.03
CA ASN A 410 1.15 24.23 1.32
C ASN A 410 0.33 25.16 0.41
N GLN A 411 -0.62 24.56 -0.31
CA GLN A 411 -1.61 25.25 -1.13
C GLN A 411 -2.91 24.43 -1.16
N PRO A 412 -4.07 25.08 -1.32
CA PRO A 412 -5.32 24.37 -1.55
C PRO A 412 -5.36 23.76 -2.96
N LEU A 413 -6.15 22.70 -3.14
CA LEU A 413 -6.53 22.27 -4.48
C LEU A 413 -7.59 23.23 -5.05
N PRO A 414 -7.54 23.56 -6.34
CA PRO A 414 -8.53 24.42 -6.98
C PRO A 414 -9.90 23.71 -7.03
N GLU A 415 -11.00 24.48 -7.01
CA GLU A 415 -12.37 23.93 -7.06
C GLU A 415 -12.69 23.29 -8.41
N VAL A 416 -12.11 23.82 -9.49
CA VAL A 416 -12.11 23.23 -10.83
C VAL A 416 -10.72 22.64 -11.07
N PRO A 417 -10.57 21.42 -11.63
CA PRO A 417 -9.27 20.77 -11.83
C PRO A 417 -8.37 21.48 -12.87
N ASP A 418 -7.86 22.67 -12.53
CA ASP A 418 -6.76 23.31 -13.26
C ASP A 418 -5.46 23.09 -12.49
N ILE A 419 -4.89 21.90 -12.68
CA ILE A 419 -3.63 21.48 -12.06
C ILE A 419 -2.48 22.40 -12.49
N SER A 420 -2.58 23.06 -13.65
CA SER A 420 -1.53 23.95 -14.17
C SER A 420 -1.34 25.22 -13.32
N SER A 421 -2.35 25.58 -12.52
CA SER A 421 -2.31 26.70 -11.58
C SER A 421 -1.55 26.39 -10.28
N LEU A 422 -1.26 25.11 -9.99
CA LEU A 422 -0.57 24.72 -8.76
C LEU A 422 0.89 25.18 -8.78
N ARG A 423 1.34 25.77 -7.67
CA ARG A 423 2.74 26.13 -7.50
C ARG A 423 3.59 24.86 -7.49
N TYR A 424 4.57 24.82 -8.38
CA TYR A 424 5.51 23.72 -8.49
C TYR A 424 6.21 23.44 -7.15
N GLY A 425 6.27 22.18 -6.76
CA GLY A 425 7.05 21.75 -5.61
C GLY A 425 6.44 22.12 -4.25
N VAL A 426 5.16 22.49 -4.17
CA VAL A 426 4.47 22.86 -2.92
C VAL A 426 3.35 21.87 -2.62
N SER A 427 3.28 21.41 -1.37
CA SER A 427 2.29 20.43 -0.91
C SER A 427 0.85 20.89 -1.12
N VAL A 428 -0.03 20.00 -1.60
CA VAL A 428 -1.49 20.23 -1.66
C VAL A 428 -2.23 19.78 -0.39
N THR A 429 -1.48 19.36 0.63
CA THR A 429 -2.02 18.85 1.90
C THR A 429 -1.40 19.58 3.10
N ASP A 430 -0.70 18.88 4.00
CA ASP A 430 -0.09 19.54 5.16
C ASP A 430 1.15 20.34 4.74
N GLU A 431 1.44 21.40 5.51
CA GLU A 431 2.57 22.29 5.29
C GLU A 431 3.90 21.53 5.40
N CYS A 432 4.78 21.71 4.41
CA CYS A 432 6.10 21.08 4.37
C CYS A 432 7.23 22.10 4.53
N ILE A 433 8.38 21.67 5.04
CA ILE A 433 9.63 22.44 4.89
C ILE A 433 10.20 22.26 3.48
N GLY A 434 10.83 23.31 2.93
CA GLY A 434 11.46 23.25 1.60
C GLY A 434 12.81 22.52 1.62
N TRP A 435 13.29 22.09 0.45
CA TRP A 435 14.49 21.27 0.30
C TRP A 435 15.74 21.90 0.94
N LYS A 436 15.94 23.21 0.75
CA LYS A 436 17.08 23.94 1.35
C LYS A 436 17.12 23.80 2.87
N SER A 437 15.97 23.84 3.53
CA SER A 437 15.88 23.64 4.98
C SER A 437 16.14 22.19 5.35
N THR A 438 15.61 21.24 4.59
CA THR A 438 15.79 19.79 4.81
C THR A 438 17.25 19.36 4.70
N GLU A 439 17.93 19.73 3.61
CA GLU A 439 19.35 19.42 3.44
C GLU A 439 20.18 20.05 4.56
N ARG A 440 19.95 21.34 4.85
CA ARG A 440 20.68 22.05 5.92
C ARG A 440 20.54 21.36 7.27
N ILE A 441 19.33 21.06 7.74
CA ILE A 441 19.15 20.51 9.09
C ILE A 441 19.71 19.10 9.23
N ILE A 442 19.67 18.29 8.15
CA ILE A 442 20.25 16.96 8.15
C ILE A 442 21.78 17.04 8.19
N LEU A 443 22.40 17.92 7.40
CA LEU A 443 23.86 18.12 7.42
C LEU A 443 24.33 18.70 8.77
N GLU A 444 23.64 19.70 9.31
CA GLU A 444 23.96 20.24 10.64
C GLU A 444 23.88 19.17 11.75
N ALA A 445 22.90 18.25 11.67
CA ALA A 445 22.80 17.14 12.62
C ALA A 445 23.89 16.09 12.40
N TYR A 446 24.27 15.84 11.14
CA TYR A 446 25.32 14.89 10.76
C TYR A 446 26.68 15.29 11.35
N ASP A 447 27.00 16.59 11.31
CA ASP A 447 28.24 17.14 11.85
C ASP A 447 28.31 17.05 13.38
N LYS A 448 27.16 17.09 14.06
CA LYS A 448 27.07 17.01 15.52
C LYS A 448 27.06 15.58 16.06
N MET A 449 26.69 14.61 15.24
CA MET A 449 26.68 13.20 15.63
C MET A 449 28.11 12.65 15.62
N LYS A 450 28.53 12.03 16.72
CA LYS A 450 29.84 11.38 16.86
C LYS A 450 29.83 9.97 16.30
#